data_AF-A0A2T0HMV2-F1
#
_entry.id   AF-A0A2T0HMV2-F1
#
_cell.length_a   1.000
_cell.length_b   1.000
_cell.length_c   1.000
_cell.angle_alpha   90.00
_cell.angle_beta   90.00
_cell.angle_gamma   90.00
#
_symmetry.space_group_name_H-M   'P 1'
#
loop_
_entity.id
_entity.type
_entity.pdbx_description
1 polymer ?
#
loop_
_entity_poly.entity_id
_entity_poly.type
_entity_poly.pdbx_seq_one_letter_code
_entity_poly.pdbx_strand_id
1 'polypeptide(L)' 'MSTSKKVQMTDAQRAWFKEFEATTGGDAHGLEDFEDGHMSFAEAAQHSIACYRQEAHETACRLERELNPLIV' A
#
# COMPACT_ATOMS: atom_id res chain seq x y z
N MET A 1 23.12 -13.48 16.35
CA MET A 1 22.65 -12.08 16.24
C MET A 1 22.82 -11.67 14.78
N SER A 2 21.74 -11.67 13.98
CA SER A 2 21.80 -11.26 12.59
C SER A 2 21.60 -9.75 12.52
N THR A 3 22.63 -9.03 12.10
CA THR A 3 22.55 -7.59 11.81
C THR A 3 21.86 -7.43 10.45
N SER A 4 20.53 -7.51 10.42
CA SER A 4 19.78 -7.05 9.24
C SER A 4 19.96 -5.53 9.15
N LYS A 5 20.85 -5.09 8.25
CA LYS A 5 20.98 -3.68 7.92
C LYS A 5 19.70 -3.26 7.19
N LYS A 6 18.83 -2.53 7.88
CA LYS A 6 17.68 -1.86 7.26
C LYS A 6 18.15 -1.02 6.08
N VAL A 7 17.40 -1.04 4.98
CA VAL A 7 17.70 -0.25 3.79
C VAL A 7 17.62 1.24 4.15
N GLN A 8 18.62 2.00 3.73
CA GLN A 8 18.58 3.45 3.91
C GLN A 8 17.68 4.07 2.84
N MET A 9 16.47 4.45 3.24
CA MET A 9 15.51 5.13 2.39
C MET A 9 15.94 6.56 2.06
N THR A 10 15.85 6.93 0.79
CA THR A 10 16.01 8.33 0.36
C THR A 10 14.79 9.16 0.76
N ASP A 11 14.97 10.48 0.85
CA ASP A 11 13.86 11.40 1.14
C ASP A 11 12.76 11.35 0.10
N ALA A 12 13.10 11.15 -1.18
CA ALA A 12 12.13 11.01 -2.26
C ALA A 12 11.29 9.73 -2.12
N GLN A 13 11.91 8.60 -1.76
CA GLN A 13 11.19 7.34 -1.52
C GLN A 13 10.28 7.45 -0.29
N ARG A 14 10.74 8.12 0.76
CA ARG A 14 9.93 8.41 1.95
C ARG A 14 8.76 9.32 1.65
N ALA A 15 8.98 10.37 0.86
CA ALA A 15 7.93 11.27 0.43
C ALA A 15 6.87 10.53 -0.38
N TRP A 16 7.29 9.63 -1.27
CA TRP A 16 6.37 8.83 -2.07
C TRP A 16 5.45 7.94 -1.21
N PHE A 17 5.99 7.17 -0.26
CA PHE A 17 5.14 6.33 0.61
C PHE A 17 4.18 7.17 1.47
N LYS A 18 4.64 8.31 1.99
CA LYS A 18 3.76 9.23 2.73
C LYS A 18 2.65 9.81 1.87
N GLU A 19 2.96 10.21 0.63
CA GLU A 19 1.96 10.72 -0.31
C GLU A 19 0.96 9.63 -0.68
N PHE A 20 1.42 8.40 -0.88
CA PHE A 20 0.58 7.24 -1.11
C PHE A 20 -0.41 7.05 0.06
N GLU A 21 0.07 6.92 1.30
CA GLU A 21 -0.76 6.73 2.49
C GLU A 21 -1.77 7.88 2.70
N ALA A 22 -1.33 9.13 2.49
CA ALA A 22 -2.20 10.29 2.59
C ALA A 22 -3.29 10.33 1.50
N THR A 23 -2.99 9.81 0.30
CA THR A 23 -3.91 9.81 -0.84
C THR A 23 -4.91 8.68 -0.79
N THR A 24 -4.46 7.48 -0.44
CA THR A 24 -5.30 6.27 -0.39
C THR A 24 -6.06 6.16 0.94
N GLY A 25 -5.55 6.79 2.01
CA GLY A 25 -6.03 6.59 3.36
C GLY A 25 -5.72 5.20 3.92
N GLY A 26 -4.87 4.43 3.25
CA GLY A 26 -4.48 3.06 3.59
C GLY A 26 -2.96 2.90 3.71
N ASP A 27 -2.53 1.80 4.31
CA ASP A 27 -1.12 1.54 4.60
C ASP A 27 -0.32 1.19 3.35
N ALA A 28 0.93 1.65 3.29
CA ALA A 28 1.86 1.25 2.25
C ALA A 28 2.41 -0.17 2.51
N HIS A 29 1.66 -1.21 2.13
CA HIS A 29 2.02 -2.60 2.42
C HIS A 29 3.43 -3.04 1.99
N GLY A 30 3.99 -2.46 0.92
CA GLY A 30 5.36 -2.78 0.50
C GLY A 30 6.47 -2.06 1.29
N LEU A 31 6.12 -1.10 2.16
CA LEU A 31 7.10 -0.30 2.89
C LEU A 31 7.94 -1.15 3.85
N GLU A 32 7.31 -2.04 4.62
CA GLU A 32 8.02 -2.90 5.59
C GLU A 32 9.04 -3.82 4.88
N ASP A 33 8.60 -4.51 3.83
CA ASP A 33 9.47 -5.39 3.04
C ASP A 33 10.62 -4.63 2.35
N PHE A 34 10.39 -3.36 1.98
CA PHE A 34 11.46 -2.51 1.46
C PHE A 34 12.45 -2.07 2.53
N GLU A 35 11.97 -1.64 3.71
CA GLU A 35 12.83 -1.25 4.83
C GLU A 35 13.70 -2.41 5.32
N ASP A 36 13.18 -3.63 5.27
CA ASP A 36 13.90 -4.85 5.63
C ASP A 36 14.79 -5.39 4.50
N GLY A 37 14.69 -4.81 3.29
CA GLY A 37 15.53 -5.12 2.14
C GLY A 37 15.15 -6.42 1.43
N HIS A 38 13.92 -6.87 1.59
CA HIS A 38 13.37 -8.04 0.90
C HIS A 38 12.96 -7.74 -0.54
N MET A 39 12.68 -6.47 -0.86
CA MET A 39 12.34 -6.03 -2.21
C MET A 39 12.94 -4.65 -2.52
N SER A 40 13.00 -4.31 -3.80
CA SER A 40 13.37 -2.97 -4.26
C SER A 40 12.24 -1.98 -4.03
N PHE A 41 12.58 -0.68 -4.05
CA PHE A 41 11.57 0.39 -3.96
C PHE A 41 10.47 0.25 -5.03
N ALA A 42 10.84 -0.11 -6.26
CA ALA A 42 9.87 -0.25 -7.35
C ALA A 42 8.88 -1.39 -7.08
N GLU A 43 9.37 -2.54 -6.61
CA GLU A 43 8.54 -3.68 -6.24
C GLU A 43 7.62 -3.35 -5.07
N ALA A 44 8.15 -2.71 -4.03
CA ALA A 44 7.37 -2.29 -2.87
C ALA A 44 6.28 -1.25 -3.20
N ALA A 45 6.59 -0.27 -4.05
CA ALA A 45 5.63 0.72 -4.53
C ALA A 45 4.53 0.05 -5.37
N GLN A 46 4.90 -0.84 -6.28
CA GLN A 46 3.94 -1.60 -7.09
C GLN A 46 3.06 -2.52 -6.25
N HIS A 47 3.65 -3.18 -5.25
CA HIS A 47 2.93 -4.04 -4.31
C HIS A 47 1.89 -3.23 -3.52
N SER A 48 2.29 -2.08 -2.96
CA SER A 48 1.38 -1.18 -2.24
C SER A 48 0.21 -0.72 -3.11
N ILE A 49 0.47 -0.33 -4.36
CA ILE A 49 -0.58 0.05 -5.33
C ILE A 49 -1.50 -1.13 -5.63
N ALA A 50 -0.96 -2.34 -5.79
CA ALA A 50 -1.74 -3.53 -6.09
C ALA A 50 -2.70 -3.89 -4.95
N CYS A 51 -2.22 -3.87 -3.70
CA CYS A 51 -3.05 -4.08 -2.50
C CYS A 51 -4.16 -3.04 -2.43
N TYR A 52 -3.83 -1.75 -2.55
CA TYR A 52 -4.85 -0.69 -2.53
C TYR A 52 -5.93 -0.87 -3.61
N ARG A 53 -5.53 -1.22 -4.85
CA ARG A 53 -6.48 -1.46 -5.93
C ARG A 53 -7.45 -2.60 -5.60
N GLN A 54 -6.94 -3.67 -4.99
CA GLN A 54 -7.75 -4.79 -4.57
C GLN A 54 -8.73 -4.38 -3.47
N GLU A 55 -8.26 -3.73 -2.41
CA GLU A 55 -9.10 -3.29 -1.28
C GLU A 55 -10.17 -2.28 -1.71
N ALA A 56 -9.80 -1.34 -2.59
CA ALA A 56 -10.74 -0.36 -3.14
C ALA A 56 -11.82 -1.06 -3.99
N HIS A 57 -11.45 -2.06 -4.78
CA HIS A 57 -12.39 -2.86 -5.55
C HIS A 57 -13.33 -3.67 -4.65
N GLU A 58 -12.81 -4.36 -3.64
CA GLU A 58 -13.61 -5.13 -2.67
C GLU A 58 -14.58 -4.23 -1.89
N THR A 59 -14.12 -3.03 -1.51
CA THR A 59 -14.94 -2.02 -0.85
C THR A 59 -16.05 -1.52 -1.77
N ALA A 60 -15.74 -1.21 -3.03
CA ALA A 60 -16.75 -0.80 -4.02
C ALA A 60 -17.80 -1.90 -4.20
N CYS A 61 -17.39 -3.15 -4.41
CA CYS A 61 -18.33 -4.27 -4.55
C CYS A 61 -19.16 -4.53 -3.29
N ARG A 62 -18.63 -4.27 -2.09
CA ARG A 62 -19.43 -4.30 -0.85
C ARG A 62 -20.50 -3.19 -0.86
N LEU A 63 -20.10 -1.95 -1.14
CA LEU A 63 -21.01 -0.81 -1.16
C LEU A 63 -22.11 -0.98 -2.22
N GLU A 64 -21.79 -1.50 -3.40
CA GLU A 64 -22.78 -1.80 -4.45
C GLU A 64 -23.80 -2.86 -3.98
N ARG A 65 -23.33 -3.92 -3.32
CA ARG A 65 -24.22 -4.95 -2.76
C ARG A 65 -25.13 -4.41 -1.66
N GLU A 66 -24.63 -3.48 -0.84
CA GLU A 66 -25.41 -2.82 0.21
C GLU A 66 -26.39 -1.79 -0.34
N LEU A 67 -26.03 -1.08 -1.43
CA LEU A 67 -26.89 -0.09 -2.08
C LEU A 67 -28.05 -0.72 -2.84
N ASN A 68 -27.81 -1.83 -3.55
CA ASN A 68 -28.82 -2.51 -4.38
C ASN A 68 -30.17 -2.74 -3.67
N PRO A 69 -30.25 -3.29 -2.45
CA PRO A 69 -31.53 -3.46 -1.75
C PRO A 69 -32.19 -2.16 -1.28
N LEU A 70 -31.47 -1.02 -1.28
CA LEU A 70 -32.01 0.29 -0.85
C LEU A 70 -32.65 1.09 -1.99
N ILE A 71 -32.31 0.76 -3.25
CA ILE A 71 -32.81 1.46 -4.44
C ILE A 71 -33.80 0.65 -5.28
N VAL A 72 -34.01 -0.63 -4.94
CA VAL A 72 -34.95 -1.55 -5.60
C VAL A 72 -36.30 -1.55 -4.88
#